data_AF-M9LCC1-F1
#
_entry.id   AF-M9LCC1-F1
#
_cell.length_a   1.000
_cell.length_b   1.000
_cell.length_c   1.000
_cell.angle_alpha   90.00
_cell.angle_beta   90.00
_cell.angle_gamma   90.00
#
_symmetry.space_group_name_H-M   'P 1'
#
loop_
_entity.id
_entity.type
_entity.pdbx_description
1 polymer ?
#
loop_
_entity_poly.entity_id
_entity_poly.type
_entity_poly.pdbx_seq_one_letter_code
_entity_poly.pdbx_strand_id
1 'polypeptide(L)'
;AHISKETNAYLESRPNRFEFVFTPKHGSWLNVIESFFAKMTKQVLRHLRVKSKEELKEQLELYLQEVNENPVPFRWKYGLEN
;
A
#
# COMPACT_ATOMS: atom_id res chain seq x y z
N ALA A 1 -8.14 -12.36 -7.30
CA ALA A 1 -8.43 -11.91 -5.91
C ALA A 1 -7.46 -12.61 -4.97
N HIS A 2 -7.08 -12.02 -3.84
CA HIS A 2 -6.01 -12.55 -2.98
C HIS A 2 -6.33 -13.90 -2.28
N ILE A 3 -7.55 -14.42 -2.44
CA ILE A 3 -8.00 -15.73 -1.93
C ILE A 3 -8.40 -16.71 -3.04
N SER A 4 -8.12 -16.40 -4.31
CA SER A 4 -8.53 -17.28 -5.41
C SER A 4 -7.69 -18.56 -5.45
N LYS A 5 -8.24 -19.61 -6.08
CA LYS A 5 -7.50 -20.87 -6.33
C LYS A 5 -6.19 -20.62 -7.07
N GLU A 6 -6.20 -19.79 -8.11
CA GLU A 6 -4.97 -19.40 -8.84
C GLU A 6 -3.94 -18.72 -7.95
N THR A 7 -4.36 -17.79 -7.09
CA THR A 7 -3.44 -17.11 -6.17
C THR A 7 -2.86 -18.08 -5.15
N ASN A 8 -3.68 -18.96 -4.56
CA ASN A 8 -3.20 -19.97 -3.61
C ASN A 8 -2.23 -20.96 -4.28
N ALA A 9 -2.56 -21.46 -5.48
CA ALA A 9 -1.66 -22.32 -6.24
C ALA A 9 -0.32 -21.63 -6.55
N TYR A 10 -0.36 -20.33 -6.85
CA TYR A 10 0.87 -19.56 -6.99
C TYR A 10 1.68 -19.53 -5.68
N LEU A 11 1.05 -19.16 -4.56
CA LEU A 11 1.75 -19.03 -3.28
C LEU A 11 2.35 -20.36 -2.80
N GLU A 12 1.61 -21.45 -2.95
CA GLU A 12 2.06 -22.82 -2.61
C GLU A 12 3.28 -23.26 -3.40
N SER A 13 3.42 -22.80 -4.65
CA SER A 13 4.58 -23.13 -5.49
C SER A 13 5.88 -22.44 -5.04
N ARG A 14 5.85 -21.57 -4.01
CA ARG A 14 7.01 -20.83 -3.48
C ARG A 14 7.15 -21.04 -1.97
N PRO A 15 7.51 -22.26 -1.53
CA PRO A 15 7.65 -22.55 -0.10
C PRO A 15 8.71 -21.65 0.54
N ASN A 16 8.47 -21.24 1.79
CA ASN A 16 9.37 -20.41 2.61
C ASN A 16 9.71 -19.01 2.04
N ARG A 17 9.03 -18.57 0.96
CA ARG A 17 9.23 -17.23 0.40
C ARG A 17 8.39 -16.16 1.10
N PHE A 18 7.23 -16.53 1.64
CA PHE A 18 6.24 -15.60 2.16
C PHE A 18 5.85 -15.95 3.59
N GLU A 19 5.78 -14.92 4.44
CA GLU A 19 5.18 -14.97 5.76
C GLU A 19 3.89 -14.14 5.73
N PHE A 20 2.76 -14.75 6.09
CA PHE A 20 1.47 -14.07 6.07
C PHE A 20 1.16 -13.48 7.44
N VAL A 21 1.14 -12.15 7.51
CA VAL A 21 0.71 -11.40 8.70
C VAL A 21 -0.69 -10.87 8.46
N PHE A 22 -1.66 -11.38 9.22
CA PHE A 22 -3.05 -10.93 9.15
C PHE A 22 -3.34 -9.91 10.25
N THR A 23 -3.96 -8.78 9.89
CA THR A 23 -4.45 -7.84 10.89
C THR A 23 -5.67 -8.42 11.62
N PRO A 24 -5.90 -8.06 12.90
CA PRO A 24 -7.12 -8.43 13.61
C PRO A 24 -8.36 -8.03 12.84
N LYS A 25 -9.47 -8.73 13.08
CA LYS A 25 -10.78 -8.33 12.54
C LYS A 25 -11.08 -6.89 12.98
N HIS A 26 -11.48 -6.04 12.03
CA HIS A 26 -11.66 -4.58 12.21
C HIS A 26 -10.37 -3.77 12.49
N GLY A 27 -9.20 -4.40 12.42
CA GLY A 27 -7.88 -3.79 12.57
C GLY A 27 -7.29 -3.25 11.28
N SER A 28 -8.12 -2.77 10.33
CA SER A 28 -7.62 -2.26 9.04
C SER A 28 -6.67 -1.07 9.24
N TRP A 29 -6.85 -0.30 10.32
CA TRP A 29 -5.96 0.78 10.73
C TRP A 29 -4.51 0.34 10.96
N LEU A 30 -4.25 -0.94 11.28
CA LEU A 30 -2.90 -1.51 11.40
C LEU A 30 -2.22 -1.75 10.04
N ASN A 31 -2.96 -1.64 8.94
CA ASN A 31 -2.42 -1.81 7.61
C ASN A 31 -1.80 -0.49 7.11
N VAL A 32 -0.47 -0.40 7.14
CA VAL A 32 0.28 0.80 6.72
C VAL A 32 -0.06 1.24 5.29
N ILE A 33 -0.39 0.30 4.41
CA ILE A 33 -0.73 0.64 3.02
C ILE A 33 -2.00 1.50 2.93
N GLU A 34 -2.95 1.34 3.85
CA GLU A 34 -4.17 2.17 3.89
C GLU A 34 -3.81 3.62 4.20
N SER A 35 -2.88 3.82 5.14
CA SER A 35 -2.37 5.16 5.48
C SER A 35 -1.60 5.79 4.32
N PHE A 36 -0.81 4.99 3.59
CA PHE A 36 -0.10 5.44 2.40
C PHE A 36 -1.08 5.92 1.31
N PHE A 37 -2.11 5.13 1.00
CA PHE A 37 -3.12 5.54 0.01
C PHE A 37 -3.95 6.75 0.46
N ALA A 38 -4.25 6.86 1.75
CA ALA A 38 -4.93 8.04 2.29
C ALA A 38 -4.09 9.32 2.10
N LYS A 39 -2.76 9.24 2.29
CA LYS A 39 -1.83 10.35 2.04
C LYS A 39 -1.77 10.71 0.55
N MET A 40 -1.55 9.73 -0.32
CA MET A 40 -1.52 9.92 -1.78
C MET A 40 -2.82 10.55 -2.30
N THR A 41 -3.96 10.12 -1.75
CA THR A 41 -5.27 10.67 -2.12
C THR A 41 -5.36 12.16 -1.80
N LYS A 42 -4.92 12.55 -0.60
CA LYS A 42 -4.97 13.95 -0.15
C LYS A 42 -3.97 14.85 -0.89
N GLN A 43 -2.77 14.34 -1.16
CA GLN A 43 -1.69 15.14 -1.75
C GLN A 43 -1.79 15.23 -3.27
N VAL A 44 -2.14 14.13 -3.94
CA VAL A 44 -2.10 14.02 -5.40
C VAL A 44 -3.51 13.82 -5.96
N LEU A 45 -4.14 12.67 -5.67
CA LEU A 45 -5.31 12.22 -6.45
C LEU A 45 -6.51 13.17 -6.39
N ARG A 46 -6.75 13.82 -5.23
CA ARG A 46 -7.86 14.76 -5.05
C ARG A 46 -7.75 15.96 -6.00
N HIS A 47 -6.54 16.38 -6.33
CA HIS A 47 -6.26 17.56 -7.15
C HIS A 47 -5.83 17.21 -8.57
N LEU A 48 -5.52 15.93 -8.82
CA LEU A 48 -5.02 15.45 -10.09
C LEU A 48 -6.08 15.58 -11.21
N ARG A 49 -5.64 16.07 -12.37
CA ARG A 49 -6.40 16.14 -13.62
C ARG A 49 -5.47 15.66 -14.72
N VAL A 50 -5.85 14.56 -15.37
CA VAL A 50 -5.07 13.91 -16.42
C VAL A 50 -5.98 13.58 -17.59
N LYS A 51 -5.41 13.53 -18.80
CA LYS A 51 -6.10 13.28 -20.07
C LYS A 51 -5.98 11.84 -20.54
N SER A 52 -5.07 11.05 -19.95
CA SER A 52 -4.84 9.66 -20.32
C SER A 52 -4.45 8.77 -19.13
N LYS A 53 -4.44 7.46 -19.35
CA LYS A 53 -3.99 6.49 -18.34
C LYS A 53 -2.48 6.52 -18.19
N GLU A 54 -1.77 6.85 -19.26
CA GLU A 54 -0.32 7.01 -19.30
C GLU A 54 0.10 8.18 -18.42
N GLU A 55 -0.57 9.33 -18.56
CA GLU A 55 -0.33 10.51 -17.71
C GLU A 55 -0.67 10.22 -16.24
N LEU A 56 -1.74 9.47 -15.97
CA LEU A 56 -2.03 9.01 -14.60
C LEU A 56 -0.87 8.17 -14.04
N LYS A 57 -0.35 7.23 -14.83
CA LYS A 57 0.76 6.36 -14.42
C LYS A 57 2.02 7.17 -14.12
N GLU A 58 2.39 8.10 -15.00
CA GLU A 58 3.56 8.97 -14.81
C GLU A 58 3.46 9.77 -13.51
N GLN A 59 2.29 10.35 -13.22
CA GLN A 59 2.06 11.11 -11.99
C GLN A 59 2.15 10.25 -10.72
N LEU A 60 1.69 8.99 -10.80
CA LEU A 60 1.83 8.04 -9.70
C LEU A 60 3.29 7.60 -9.48
N GLU A 61 4.03 7.36 -10.57
CA GLU A 61 5.46 7.01 -10.50
C GLU A 61 6.30 8.15 -9.92
N LEU A 62 6.03 9.40 -10.32
CA LEU A 62 6.66 10.59 -9.75
C LEU A 62 6.39 10.70 -8.24
N TYR A 63 5.13 10.56 -7.81
CA TYR A 63 4.81 10.58 -6.37
C TYR A 63 5.54 9.47 -5.60
N LEU A 64 5.64 8.26 -6.18
CA LEU A 64 6.38 7.16 -5.56
C LEU A 64 7.87 7.48 -5.44
N GLN A 65 8.47 8.07 -6.49
CA GLN A 65 9.86 8.51 -6.47
C GLN A 65 10.10 9.55 -5.35
N GLU A 66 9.28 10.59 -5.28
CA GLU A 66 9.40 11.65 -4.27
C GLU A 66 9.28 11.10 -2.84
N VAL A 67 8.33 10.19 -2.60
CA VAL A 67 8.17 9.55 -1.28
C VAL A 67 9.36 8.65 -0.93
N ASN A 68 9.96 7.98 -1.91
CA ASN A 68 11.13 7.12 -1.70
C ASN A 68 12.42 7.91 -1.51
N GLU A 69 12.56 9.08 -2.14
CA GLU A 69 13.72 9.97 -1.96
C GLU A 69 13.78 10.53 -0.53
N ASN A 70 12.62 10.85 0.06
CA ASN A 70 12.54 11.40 1.42
C ASN A 70 11.49 10.63 2.25
N PRO A 71 11.79 9.38 2.66
CA PRO A 71 10.82 8.55 3.35
C PRO A 71 10.55 9.10 4.74
N VAL A 72 9.26 9.25 5.07
CA VAL A 72 8.82 9.60 6.42
C VAL A 72 8.39 8.32 7.13
N PRO A 73 9.10 7.90 8.20
CA PRO A 73 8.71 6.72 8.96
C PRO A 73 7.29 6.85 9.49
N PHE A 74 6.49 5.80 9.28
CA PHE A 74 5.14 5.75 9.81
C PHE A 74 5.19 5.64 11.34
N ARG A 75 4.52 6.56 12.04
CA ARG A 75 4.46 6.57 13.50
C ARG A 75 3.05 6.21 13.95
N TRP A 76 2.93 5.10 14.66
CA TRP A 76 1.69 4.69 15.31
C TRP A 76 1.33 5.68 16.42
N LYS A 77 0.10 6.19 16.39
CA LYS A 77 -0.41 7.09 17.45
C LYS A 77 -1.04 6.32 18.61
N TYR A 78 -1.41 5.05 18.40
CA TYR A 78 -2.06 4.21 19.39
C TYR A 78 -1.16 3.00 19.71
N GLY A 79 -1.11 2.64 20.99
CA GLY A 79 -0.08 1.82 21.62
C GLY A 79 0.26 0.52 20.90
N LEU A 80 1.49 0.47 20.40
CA LEU A 80 2.34 -0.69 20.64
C LEU A 80 3.12 -0.32 21.91
N GLU A 81 2.49 -0.51 23.07
CA GLU A 81 3.24 -0.47 24.33
C GLU A 81 4.30 -1.58 24.26
N ASN A 82 5.53 -1.26 24.65
CA ASN A 82 6.54 -2.27 24.96
C ASN A 82 6.09 -3.10 26.16
#